data_AF-A0A7S8ER18-F1
#
_entry.id   AF-A0A7S8ER18-F1
#
_cell.length_a   1.000
_cell.length_b   1.000
_cell.length_c   1.000
_cell.angle_alpha   90.00
_cell.angle_beta   90.00
_cell.angle_gamma   90.00
#
_symmetry.space_group_name_H-M   'P 1'
#
loop_
_entity.id
_entity.type
_entity.pdbx_description
1 polymer ?
#
loop_
_entity_poly.entity_id
_entity_poly.type
_entity_poly.pdbx_seq_one_letter_code
_entity_poly.pdbx_strand_id
1 'polypeptide(L)' 'MSARGTNFLHEWLSENLPTITGSDIISVADAIQRMTRAAKLRGIGMEEIEEETGSVYETVFDAIVHHDSGHHNEG' A
#
# COMPACT_ATOMS: atom_id res chain seq x y z
N MET A 1 -5.73 18.58 6.55
CA MET A 1 -5.80 17.11 6.46
C MET A 1 -4.67 16.55 7.29
N SER A 2 -4.98 15.61 8.16
CA SER A 2 -4.02 15.07 9.13
C SER A 2 -3.42 13.84 8.50
N ALA A 3 -2.27 13.97 7.81
CA ALA A 3 -1.59 12.99 6.92
C ALA A 3 -1.31 11.59 7.50
N ARG A 4 -2.16 11.09 8.39
CA ARG A 4 -2.09 9.84 9.13
C ARG A 4 -2.42 8.69 8.19
N GLY A 5 -3.38 8.86 7.28
CA GLY A 5 -3.76 7.85 6.29
C GLY A 5 -2.62 7.61 5.32
N THR A 6 -2.06 8.68 4.75
CA THR A 6 -0.90 8.57 3.83
C THR A 6 0.34 8.02 4.53
N ASN A 7 0.63 8.47 5.75
CA ASN A 7 1.81 8.01 6.49
C ASN A 7 1.69 6.52 6.90
N PHE A 8 0.49 6.10 7.32
CA PHE A 8 0.20 4.69 7.56
C PHE A 8 0.33 3.85 6.29
N LEU A 9 -0.20 4.33 5.16
CA LEU A 9 -0.12 3.61 3.89
C LEU A 9 1.34 3.42 3.46
N HIS A 10 2.16 4.46 3.60
CA HIS A 10 3.59 4.41 3.26
C HIS A 10 4.38 3.45 4.16
N GLU A 11 4.15 3.49 5.48
CA GLU A 11 4.71 2.53 6.44
C GLU A 11 4.28 1.09 6.10
N TRP A 12 2.98 0.88 5.91
CA TRP A 12 2.42 -0.45 5.65
C TRP A 12 2.97 -1.03 4.34
N LEU A 13 3.01 -0.23 3.27
CA LEU A 13 3.59 -0.64 2.00
C LEU A 13 5.07 -1.00 2.16
N SER A 14 5.88 -0.17 2.82
CA SER A 14 7.31 -0.46 3.01
C SER A 14 7.57 -1.78 3.76
N GLU A 15 6.73 -2.12 4.75
CA GLU A 15 6.84 -3.37 5.50
C GLU A 15 6.30 -4.58 4.73
N ASN A 16 5.24 -4.41 3.94
CA ASN A 16 4.51 -5.50 3.31
C ASN A 16 4.90 -5.73 1.83
N LEU A 17 5.48 -4.73 1.14
CA LEU A 17 5.90 -4.80 -0.27
C LEU A 17 6.83 -5.99 -0.57
N PRO A 18 7.88 -6.28 0.23
CA PRO A 18 8.73 -7.44 -0.01
C PRO A 18 7.97 -8.76 0.11
N THR A 19 6.94 -8.81 0.96
CA THR A 19 6.07 -9.99 1.13
C THR A 19 5.07 -10.13 -0.02
N ILE A 20 4.56 -9.00 -0.53
CA ILE A 20 3.58 -8.94 -1.64
C ILE A 20 4.25 -9.29 -2.97
N THR A 21 5.47 -8.82 -3.20
CA THR A 21 6.23 -9.05 -4.44
C THR A 21 7.03 -10.35 -4.42
N GLY A 22 7.45 -10.83 -3.23
CA GLY A 22 8.25 -12.06 -3.10
C GLY A 22 7.43 -13.35 -2.99
N SER A 23 6.14 -13.27 -2.67
CA SER A 23 5.23 -14.43 -2.68
C SER A 23 4.43 -14.38 -3.97
N ASP A 24 4.67 -15.32 -4.89
CA ASP A 24 3.99 -15.43 -6.18
C ASP A 24 2.52 -14.98 -6.12
N ILE A 25 2.28 -13.75 -6.58
CA ILE A 25 0.98 -13.18 -6.92
C ILE A 25 0.01 -13.02 -5.74
N ILE A 26 0.37 -12.23 -4.72
CA ILE A 26 -0.68 -11.60 -3.89
C ILE A 26 -1.41 -10.57 -4.77
N SER A 27 -2.70 -10.79 -5.02
CA SER A 27 -3.54 -9.85 -5.79
C SER A 27 -3.61 -8.50 -5.09
N VAL A 28 -3.68 -7.40 -5.85
CA VAL A 28 -3.89 -6.04 -5.32
C VAL A 28 -5.07 -5.99 -4.35
N ALA A 29 -6.14 -6.76 -4.65
CA ALA A 29 -7.30 -6.88 -3.77
C ALA A 29 -6.98 -7.48 -2.39
N ASP A 30 -6.10 -8.47 -2.30
CA ASP A 30 -5.66 -9.07 -1.04
C ASP A 30 -4.74 -8.13 -0.25
N ALA A 31 -3.86 -7.40 -0.95
CA ALA A 31 -3.04 -6.35 -0.34
C ALA A 31 -3.94 -5.27 0.30
N ILE A 32 -4.93 -4.76 -0.43
CA ILE A 32 -5.89 -3.78 0.07
C ILE A 32 -6.68 -4.33 1.26
N GLN A 33 -7.13 -5.59 1.23
CA GLN A 33 -7.83 -6.18 2.38
C GLN A 33 -6.95 -6.24 3.64
N ARG A 34 -5.69 -6.64 3.50
CA ARG A 34 -4.73 -6.67 4.61
C ARG A 34 -4.44 -5.28 5.16
N MET A 35 -4.19 -4.32 4.26
CA MET A 35 -4.01 -2.91 4.59
C MET A 35 -5.23 -2.36 5.33
N THR A 36 -6.45 -2.65 4.85
CA THR A 36 -7.70 -2.21 5.47
C THR A 36 -7.87 -2.75 6.88
N ARG A 37 -7.49 -4.01 7.12
CA ARG A 37 -7.51 -4.59 8.48
C ARG A 37 -6.49 -3.91 9.40
N ALA A 38 -5.29 -3.63 8.89
CA ALA A 38 -4.25 -2.91 9.63
C ALA A 38 -4.67 -1.45 9.95
N ALA A 39 -5.31 -0.76 8.99
CA ALA A 39 -5.86 0.58 9.18
C ALA A 39 -6.91 0.59 10.31
N LYS A 40 -7.86 -0.35 10.26
CA LYS A 40 -8.89 -0.51 11.31
C LYS A 40 -8.28 -0.77 12.69
N LEU A 41 -7.20 -1.55 12.77
CA LEU A 41 -6.48 -1.80 14.04
C LEU A 41 -5.84 -0.53 14.60
N ARG A 42 -5.41 0.40 13.74
CA ARG A 42 -4.88 1.71 14.13
C ARG A 42 -5.96 2.79 14.31
N GLY A 43 -7.24 2.44 14.11
CA GLY A 43 -8.35 3.38 14.18
C GLY A 43 -8.41 4.36 12.98
N ILE A 44 -7.75 4.03 11.87
CA ILE A 44 -7.75 4.82 10.65
C ILE A 44 -8.88 4.30 9.74
N GLY A 45 -9.78 5.19 9.34
CA GLY A 45 -10.87 4.89 8.42
C GLY A 45 -10.36 4.80 6.97
N MET A 46 -10.96 3.91 6.16
CA MET A 46 -10.68 3.88 4.72
C MET A 46 -11.03 5.21 4.05
N GLU A 47 -12.11 5.87 4.49
CA GLU A 47 -12.48 7.21 4.00
C GLU A 47 -11.37 8.24 4.27
N GLU A 48 -10.71 8.20 5.44
CA GLU A 48 -9.58 9.08 5.73
C GLU A 48 -8.40 8.79 4.80
N ILE A 49 -8.13 7.51 4.51
CA ILE A 49 -7.05 7.12 3.59
C ILE A 49 -7.40 7.51 2.15
N GLU A 50 -8.64 7.30 1.70
CA GLU A 50 -9.10 7.66 0.36
C GLU A 50 -9.19 9.18 0.17
N GLU A 51 -9.59 9.94 1.18
CA GLU A 51 -9.56 11.42 1.11
C GLU A 51 -8.13 11.95 0.99
N GLU A 52 -7.16 11.34 1.68
CA GLU A 52 -5.78 11.80 1.70
C GLU A 52 -4.92 11.29 0.55
N THR A 53 -5.18 10.05 0.12
CA THR A 53 -4.41 9.36 -0.92
C THR A 53 -5.11 9.42 -2.27
N GLY A 54 -6.42 9.66 -2.29
CA GLY A 54 -7.28 9.50 -3.46
C GLY A 54 -7.62 8.03 -3.66
N SER A 55 -7.04 7.42 -4.69
CA SER A 55 -7.31 6.02 -5.05
C SER A 55 -6.32 5.09 -4.36
N VAL A 56 -6.75 4.50 -3.24
CA VAL A 56 -5.98 3.46 -2.51
C VAL A 56 -5.57 2.33 -3.45
N TYR A 57 -6.44 1.94 -4.38
CA TYR A 57 -6.13 0.90 -5.35
C TYR A 57 -4.97 1.29 -6.26
N GLU A 58 -5.01 2.50 -6.82
CA GLU A 58 -3.96 3.00 -7.69
C GLU A 58 -2.65 3.15 -6.95
N THR A 59 -2.65 3.67 -5.71
CA THR A 59 -1.43 3.81 -4.91
C THR A 59 -0.80 2.46 -4.55
N VAL A 60 -1.59 1.46 -4.17
CA VAL A 60 -1.08 0.12 -3.87
C VAL A 60 -0.59 -0.57 -5.15
N PHE A 61 -1.33 -0.44 -6.25
CA PHE A 61 -0.92 -0.98 -7.55
C PHE A 61 0.39 -0.35 -8.03
N ASP A 62 0.48 0.97 -7.98
CA ASP A 62 1.66 1.74 -8.35
C ASP A 62 2.87 1.37 -7.48
N ALA A 63 2.68 1.19 -6.17
CA ALA A 63 3.73 0.73 -5.27
C ALA A 63 4.24 -0.68 -5.60
N ILE A 64 3.34 -1.62 -5.93
CA ILE A 64 3.70 -2.98 -6.33
C ILE A 64 4.48 -2.95 -7.66
N VAL A 65 3.98 -2.21 -8.65
CA VAL A 65 4.62 -2.05 -9.96
C VAL A 65 5.98 -1.39 -9.84
N HIS A 66 6.11 -0.32 -9.04
CA HIS A 66 7.38 0.38 -8.82
C HIS A 66 8.40 -0.49 -8.07
N HIS A 67 7.97 -1.33 -7.12
CA HIS A 67 8.86 -2.25 -6.42
C HIS A 67 9.44 -3.33 -7.36
N ASP A 68 8.65 -3.82 -8.30
CA ASP A 68 9.12 -4.76 -9.34
C ASP A 68 10.02 -4.03 -10.37
N SER A 69 9.66 -2.79 -10.72
CA SER A 69 10.39 -1.96 -11.71
C SER A 69 11.72 -1.42 -11.18
N GLY A 70 11.92 -1.36 -9.86
CA GLY A 70 13.18 -0.95 -9.22
C GLY A 70 14.35 -1.92 -9.43
N HIS A 71 14.10 -3.10 -10.00
CA HIS A 71 15.13 -4.10 -10.30
C HIS A 71 15.78 -3.94 -11.69
N HIS A 72 15.43 -2.91 -12.47
CA HIS A 72 15.98 -2.70 -13.82
C HIS A 72 16.23 -1.23 -14.20
N ASN A 73 16.93 -0.44 -13.38
CA ASN A 73 17.64 0.74 -13.93
C ASN A 73 18.72 1.32 -13.00
N GLU A 74 19.87 0.66 -12.89
CA GLU A 74 21.16 1.35 -12.67
C GLU A 74 22.25 0.57 -13.43
N GLY A 75 22.56 1.02 -14.65
CA GLY A 75 23.61 0.47 -15.51
C GLY A 75 23.99 1.43 -16.63
#